data_AF-A0A2T7U3Q9-F1
#
_entry.id   AF-A0A2T7U3Q9-F1
#
_cell.length_a   1.000
_cell.length_b   1.000
_cell.length_c   1.000
_cell.angle_alpha   90.00
_cell.angle_beta   90.00
_cell.angle_gamma   90.00
#
_symmetry.space_group_name_H-M   'P 1'
#
loop_
_entity.id
_entity.type
_entity.pdbx_description
1 polymer ?
#
loop_
_entity_poly.entity_id
_entity_poly.type
_entity_poly.pdbx_seq_one_letter_code
_entity_poly.pdbx_strand_id
1 'polypeptide(L)' 'MFTHEQIWAAFEVIAERCGMSLSALSKSAGLDPTSFNLSKRYGPGGRKRWPSTETLARVLQVANLDMRAFAEILGTEAEN' A
#
# COMPACT_ATOMS: atom_id res chain seq x y z
N MET A 1 -0.48 -16.04 -7.04
CA MET A 1 -1.61 -15.37 -6.37
C MET A 1 -1.03 -14.33 -5.43
N PHE A 2 -1.51 -13.09 -5.46
CA PHE A 2 -0.95 -12.00 -4.62
C PHE A 2 -1.23 -12.23 -3.12
N THR A 3 -0.30 -11.83 -2.27
CA THR A 3 -0.45 -11.88 -0.81
C THR A 3 -0.71 -10.48 -0.25
N HIS A 4 -1.37 -10.39 0.90
CA HIS A 4 -1.55 -9.11 1.61
C HIS A 4 -0.20 -8.42 1.96
N GLU A 5 0.87 -9.20 2.21
CA GLU A 5 2.22 -8.67 2.51
C GLU A 5 2.76 -7.94 1.29
N GLN A 6 2.64 -8.53 0.09
CA GLN A 6 3.04 -7.90 -1.18
C GLN A 6 2.28 -6.60 -1.44
N ILE A 7 0.99 -6.53 -1.11
CA ILE A 7 0.23 -5.28 -1.27
C ILE A 7 0.72 -4.20 -0.30
N TRP A 8 1.01 -4.55 0.95
CA TRP A 8 1.52 -3.60 1.92
C TRP A 8 2.91 -3.08 1.55
N ALA A 9 3.78 -3.96 1.07
CA ALA A 9 5.11 -3.59 0.61
C ALA A 9 5.06 -2.77 -0.70
N ALA A 10 4.12 -3.05 -1.60
CA ALA A 10 3.88 -2.19 -2.77
C ALA A 10 3.53 -0.74 -2.38
N PHE A 11 2.83 -0.50 -1.26
CA PHE A 11 2.61 0.86 -0.76
C PHE A 11 3.88 1.52 -0.24
N GLU A 12 4.83 0.75 0.31
CA GLU A 12 6.15 1.25 0.71
C GLU A 12 6.95 1.67 -0.53
N VAL A 13 6.98 0.85 -1.57
CA VAL A 13 7.61 1.17 -2.85
C VAL A 13 6.96 2.41 -3.50
N ILE A 14 5.64 2.52 -3.48
CA ILE A 14 4.94 3.71 -3.99
C ILE A 14 5.33 4.96 -3.19
N ALA A 15 5.36 4.86 -1.86
CA ALA A 15 5.76 5.98 -1.01
C ALA A 15 7.17 6.44 -1.34
N GLU A 16 8.11 5.50 -1.47
CA GLU A 16 9.50 5.76 -1.86
C GLU A 16 9.60 6.45 -3.23
N ARG A 17 8.88 5.94 -4.25
CA ARG A 17 8.84 6.55 -5.60
C ARG A 17 8.28 7.97 -5.60
N CYS A 18 7.36 8.26 -4.69
CA CYS A 18 6.81 9.60 -4.49
C CYS A 18 7.71 10.51 -3.62
N GLY A 19 8.84 10.02 -3.10
CA GLY A 19 9.67 10.76 -2.15
C GLY A 19 8.99 11.01 -0.80
N MET A 20 8.04 10.15 -0.43
CA MET A 20 7.21 10.28 0.78
C MET A 20 7.51 9.15 1.77
N SER A 21 7.33 9.41 3.06
CA SER A 21 7.16 8.33 4.03
C SER A 21 5.79 7.67 3.85
N LEU A 22 5.63 6.44 4.34
CA LEU A 22 4.36 5.73 4.26
C LEU A 22 3.21 6.48 4.96
N SER A 23 3.48 7.11 6.11
CA SER A 23 2.51 7.98 6.78
C SER A 23 2.21 9.24 5.99
N ALA A 24 3.21 9.86 5.34
CA ALA A 24 2.98 11.01 4.46
C ALA A 24 2.12 10.64 3.25
N LEU A 25 2.37 9.48 2.62
CA LEU A 25 1.53 8.94 1.54
C LEU A 25 0.09 8.75 2.01
N SER A 26 -0.13 8.13 3.17
CA SER A 26 -1.49 7.92 3.70
C SER A 26 -2.21 9.25 3.96
N LYS A 27 -1.52 10.25 4.52
CA LYS A 27 -2.07 11.60 4.73
C LYS A 27 -2.40 12.28 3.40
N SER A 28 -1.51 12.20 2.41
CA SER A 28 -1.75 12.74 1.07
C SER A 28 -2.94 12.07 0.37
N ALA A 29 -3.18 10.78 0.65
CA ALA A 29 -4.33 10.02 0.19
C ALA A 29 -5.63 10.31 0.98
N GLY A 30 -5.61 11.27 1.91
CA GLY A 30 -6.75 11.61 2.75
C GLY A 30 -7.16 10.50 3.71
N LEU A 31 -6.20 9.67 4.13
CA LEU A 31 -6.37 8.59 5.11
C LEU A 31 -5.78 9.00 6.45
N ASP A 32 -6.15 8.29 7.51
CA ASP A 32 -5.50 8.47 8.81
C ASP A 32 -4.00 8.14 8.71
N PRO A 33 -3.08 8.97 9.23
CA PRO A 33 -1.62 8.79 9.09
C PRO A 33 -1.07 7.47 9.65
N THR A 34 -1.84 6.78 10.51
CA THR A 34 -1.48 5.49 11.12
C THR A 34 -2.09 4.31 10.39
N SER A 35 -2.91 4.54 9.36
CA SER A 35 -3.64 3.49 8.63
C SER A 35 -2.72 2.42 8.06
N PHE A 36 -1.48 2.79 7.71
CA PHE A 36 -0.52 1.89 7.08
C PHE A 36 0.50 1.30 8.07
N ASN A 37 0.40 1.62 9.36
CA ASN A 37 1.28 1.10 10.39
C ASN A 37 1.14 -0.42 10.53
N LEU A 38 2.23 -1.10 10.87
CA LEU A 38 2.27 -2.56 11.02
C LEU A 38 1.18 -3.09 11.97
N SER A 39 0.90 -2.39 13.07
CA SER A 39 -0.15 -2.75 14.03
C SER A 39 -1.57 -2.72 13.46
N LYS A 40 -1.79 -2.04 12.33
CA LYS A 40 -3.07 -1.97 11.61
C LYS A 40 -3.16 -2.98 10.44
N ARG A 41 -2.05 -3.62 10.07
CA ARG A 41 -2.00 -4.65 9.00
C ARG A 41 -2.50 -6.02 9.46
N TYR A 42 -2.65 -6.20 10.77
CA TYR A 42 -3.16 -7.42 11.38
C TYR A 42 -4.38 -7.10 12.26
N GLY A 43 -5.36 -8.00 12.27
CA GLY A 43 -6.50 -7.94 13.18
C GLY A 43 -6.35 -8.86 14.38
N PRO A 44 -7.39 -8.96 15.23
CA PRO A 44 -7.43 -9.90 16.35
C PRO A 44 -7.10 -11.32 15.89
N GLY A 45 -6.28 -12.03 16.67
CA GLY A 45 -5.85 -13.39 16.35
C GLY A 45 -4.87 -13.50 15.17
N GLY A 46 -4.18 -12.41 14.81
CA GLY A 46 -3.18 -12.43 13.72
C GLY A 46 -3.77 -12.46 12.32
N ARG A 47 -5.07 -12.22 12.17
CA ARG A 47 -5.72 -12.22 10.85
C ARG A 47 -5.11 -11.13 9.97
N LYS A 48 -4.65 -11.53 8.78
CA LYS A 48 -4.06 -10.66 7.77
C LYS A 48 -5.13 -9.69 7.25
N ARG A 49 -4.92 -8.37 7.37
CA ARG A 49 -5.84 -7.36 6.85
C ARG A 49 -5.43 -6.94 5.45
N TRP A 50 -6.41 -6.91 4.56
CA TRP A 50 -6.29 -6.35 3.24
C TRP A 50 -6.69 -4.87 3.27
N PRO A 51 -5.95 -3.99 2.60
CA PRO A 51 -6.45 -2.65 2.35
C PRO A 51 -7.71 -2.73 1.49
N SER A 52 -8.63 -1.79 1.70
CA SER A 52 -9.83 -1.72 0.88
C SER A 52 -9.48 -1.26 -0.53
N THR A 53 -10.36 -1.56 -1.50
CA THR A 53 -10.24 -1.04 -2.86
C THR A 53 -10.26 0.49 -2.88
N GLU A 54 -10.99 1.12 -1.96
CA GLU A 54 -10.98 2.58 -1.80
C GLU A 54 -9.61 3.11 -1.37
N THR A 55 -8.99 2.50 -0.36
CA THR A 55 -7.62 2.85 0.06
C THR A 55 -6.64 2.73 -1.09
N LEU A 56 -6.70 1.63 -1.84
CA LEU A 56 -5.86 1.41 -3.01
C LEU A 56 -6.07 2.52 -4.06
N ALA A 57 -7.32 2.81 -4.43
CA ALA A 57 -7.63 3.82 -5.44
C ALA A 57 -7.11 5.21 -5.07
N ARG A 58 -7.24 5.62 -3.81
CA ARG A 58 -6.74 6.92 -3.31
C ARG A 58 -5.21 7.00 -3.34
N VAL A 59 -4.52 5.92 -2.96
CA VAL A 59 -3.05 5.86 -3.03
C VAL A 59 -2.57 5.98 -4.47
N LEU A 60 -3.18 5.23 -5.40
CA LEU A 60 -2.83 5.28 -6.81
C LEU A 60 -3.07 6.67 -7.41
N GLN A 61 -4.17 7.32 -7.03
CA GLN A 61 -4.46 8.69 -7.46
C GLN A 61 -3.37 9.69 -7.03
N VAL A 62 -2.93 9.62 -5.77
CA VAL A 62 -1.85 10.50 -5.26
C VAL A 62 -0.51 10.21 -5.94
N ALA A 63 -0.23 8.95 -6.20
CA ALA A 63 0.98 8.51 -6.88
C ALA A 63 0.95 8.74 -8.40
N ASN A 64 -0.18 9.20 -8.95
CA ASN A 64 -0.42 9.29 -10.39
C ASN A 64 -0.14 7.96 -11.13
N LEU A 65 -0.57 6.85 -10.52
CA LEU A 65 -0.43 5.49 -11.04
C LEU A 65 -1.80 4.92 -11.40
N ASP A 66 -1.82 3.99 -12.35
CA ASP A 66 -2.98 3.17 -12.65
C ASP A 66 -2.83 1.74 -12.08
N MET A 67 -3.86 0.92 -12.28
CA MET A 67 -3.86 -0.47 -11.82
C MET A 67 -2.80 -1.33 -12.51
N ARG A 68 -2.38 -0.99 -13.73
CA ARG A 68 -1.36 -1.74 -14.46
C ARG A 68 0.02 -1.48 -13.83
N ALA A 69 0.37 -0.21 -13.61
CA ALA A 69 1.60 0.16 -12.93
C ALA A 69 1.66 -0.44 -11.52
N PHE A 70 0.53 -0.49 -10.81
CA PHE A 70 0.44 -1.17 -9.52
C PHE A 70 0.73 -2.67 -9.63
N ALA A 71 0.17 -3.36 -10.62
CA ALA A 71 0.44 -4.78 -10.85
C ALA A 71 1.90 -5.06 -11.21
N GLU A 72 2.56 -4.16 -11.96
CA GLU A 72 3.99 -4.24 -12.25
C GLU A 72 4.84 -4.12 -10.97
N ILE A 73 4.49 -3.20 -10.06
CA ILE A 73 5.14 -3.07 -8.75
C ILE A 73 4.99 -4.34 -7.92
N LEU A 74 3.79 -4.95 -7.91
CA LEU A 74 3.55 -6.22 -7.21
C LEU A 74 4.37 -7.38 -7.79
N GLY A 75 4.67 -7.35 -9.08
CA GLY A 75 5.48 -8.37 -9.76
C GLY A 75 6.97 -8.29 -9.39
N THR A 76 7.51 -7.09 -9.21
CA THR A 76 8.93 -6.88 -8.91
C THR A 76 9.36 -7.44 -7.55
N GLU A 77 8.46 -7.51 -6.57
CA GLU A 77 8.74 -8.11 -5.26
C GLU A 77 8.63 -9.64 -5.23
N ALA A 78 8.10 -10.27 -6.28
CA ALA A 78 8.08 -11.73 -6.36
C ALA A 78 9.42 -12.34 -6.84
N GLU A 79 10.35 -11.50 -7.30
CA GLU A 79 11.62 -11.91 -7.92
C GLU A 79 12.86 -11.64 -7.04
N ASN A 80 12.68 -11.10 -5.82
CA ASN A 80 13.76 -10.88 -4.85
C ASN A 80 13.63 -11.78 -3.62
#